data_AF-A0A2E9LLK2-F1
#
_entry.id   AF-A0A2E9LLK2-F1
#
_cell.length_a   1.000
_cell.length_b   1.000
_cell.length_c   1.000
_cell.angle_alpha   90.00
_cell.angle_beta   90.00
_cell.angle_gamma   90.00
#
_symmetry.space_group_name_H-M   'P 1'
#
loop_
_entity.id
_entity.type
_entity.pdbx_description
1 polymer ?
#
loop_
_entity_poly.entity_id
_entity_poly.type
_entity_poly.pdbx_seq_one_letter_code
_entity_poly.pdbx_strand_id
1 'polypeptide(L)'
;MAVTSIDIKERGPYSEGRSFGDVGAFEQLDGTVHFAVNPNDPANALITDVALAPRNSDGLMEFSAAFRIVKPVDQQKGSHKLFFDVVNRGKPLSLLRINSGPEETPMDEGNGFLMRRGYTQVWCGWQHDFPDTPGFLKIQVPNASDANGPVTGRISVTIRPNKPSNSEMLSDRGHIPYPASDLDQPDATLTVRDYDDGPETVIPRTDWAFGRDENGKAAPDSGHIYMAQGFEPGKVYQCIYTTSTAPVVGPGMAGVRDLVSYLRYSDSQENPCAGDIQHTMAFGSSQSGRFLREMLYLAMNQDEQDRTVFDGIIANIAGGRRGEFNQRFGQPSNTVEASTASVFPFADIQQIDSETGVSDGLLSRLIARGKAPKLFLTNTSSEYWGGHAALTHIDATGTKDIVPSHTVRIYHFAGTQHSPGTLPLKHVQPTGAVGLHPFNWVDWRPLMRAAVANLDAWVSENVSPPPSKHARLDDGTAVLTDSLKAVYDAFPGFGFPNHFRHLSRFDFGPDAGITQNLPPITGKPYPAVTTTVDQDGNDLAGIRLPDIAVPLATVTGWNLRHPDTRRGRPDPQDHGVHGALHLHPTRTPGRHRPTPIHRGTLRI
;
A
#
# COMPACT_ATOMS: atom_id res chain seq x y z
N MET A 1 16.40 -13.65 20.29
CA MET A 1 15.08 -13.44 19.67
C MET A 1 14.54 -12.16 20.26
N ALA A 2 14.10 -11.22 19.43
CA ALA A 2 13.65 -9.91 19.90
C ALA A 2 12.31 -9.94 20.63
N VAL A 3 11.45 -10.94 20.43
CA VAL A 3 10.21 -11.11 21.20
C VAL A 3 10.57 -11.51 22.64
N THR A 4 10.16 -10.68 23.60
CA THR A 4 10.40 -10.89 25.03
C THR A 4 9.23 -11.58 25.72
N SER A 5 7.99 -11.29 25.30
CA SER A 5 6.77 -11.96 25.79
C SER A 5 5.59 -11.78 24.84
N ILE A 6 4.61 -12.68 24.97
CA ILE A 6 3.30 -12.58 24.33
C ILE A 6 2.23 -12.66 25.42
N ASP A 7 1.46 -11.59 25.58
CA ASP A 7 0.33 -11.50 26.50
C ASP A 7 -0.99 -11.73 25.74
N ILE A 8 -1.59 -12.92 25.92
CA ILE A 8 -2.90 -13.25 25.34
C ILE A 8 -3.99 -12.74 26.28
N LYS A 9 -4.71 -11.71 25.84
CA LYS A 9 -5.76 -11.04 26.60
C LYS A 9 -7.12 -11.69 26.42
N GLU A 10 -7.41 -12.14 25.20
CA GLU A 10 -8.66 -12.84 24.89
C GLU A 10 -8.36 -14.10 24.07
N ARG A 11 -9.09 -15.17 24.38
CA ARG A 11 -9.05 -16.45 23.66
C ARG A 11 -10.45 -17.03 23.60
N GLY A 12 -10.92 -17.39 22.41
CA GLY A 12 -12.26 -17.93 22.25
C GLY A 12 -12.51 -18.58 20.89
N PRO A 13 -13.68 -19.21 20.70
CA PRO A 13 -14.06 -19.78 19.42
C PRO A 13 -14.18 -18.67 18.37
N TYR A 14 -13.57 -18.87 17.20
CA TYR A 14 -13.73 -17.97 16.06
C TYR A 14 -15.02 -18.30 15.31
N SER A 15 -15.73 -17.28 14.82
CA SER A 15 -16.98 -17.43 14.06
C SER A 15 -18.00 -18.33 14.79
N GLU A 16 -18.20 -18.07 16.09
CA GLU A 16 -19.13 -18.81 16.96
C GLU A 16 -18.89 -20.33 17.00
N GLY A 17 -17.65 -20.78 16.71
CA GLY A 17 -17.29 -22.20 16.71
C GLY A 17 -17.66 -22.95 15.43
N ARG A 18 -17.98 -22.22 14.35
CA ARG A 18 -18.26 -22.79 13.02
C ARG A 18 -17.12 -23.68 12.54
N SER A 19 -17.48 -24.81 11.92
CA SER A 19 -16.53 -25.73 11.29
C SER A 19 -16.29 -25.40 9.81
N PHE A 20 -15.03 -25.50 9.37
CA PHE A 20 -14.59 -25.16 8.01
C PHE A 20 -14.07 -26.39 7.25
N GLY A 21 -14.98 -27.15 6.64
CA GLY A 21 -14.61 -28.37 5.93
C GLY A 21 -13.98 -29.40 6.87
N ASP A 22 -12.96 -30.11 6.40
CA ASP A 22 -12.33 -31.20 7.16
C ASP A 22 -11.36 -30.69 8.24
N VAL A 23 -10.96 -29.41 8.18
CA VAL A 23 -10.05 -28.79 9.15
C VAL A 23 -10.71 -28.66 10.52
N GLY A 24 -12.03 -28.41 10.56
CA GLY A 24 -12.78 -28.24 11.80
C GLY A 24 -12.96 -26.78 12.22
N ALA A 25 -13.14 -26.57 13.53
CA ALA A 25 -13.32 -25.26 14.14
C ALA A 25 -12.00 -24.53 14.35
N PHE A 26 -12.07 -23.20 14.44
CA PHE A 26 -10.94 -22.32 14.69
C PHE A 26 -11.13 -21.57 16.01
N GLU A 27 -10.02 -21.16 16.61
CA GLU A 27 -9.99 -20.24 17.76
C GLU A 27 -9.33 -18.93 17.37
N GLN A 28 -9.74 -17.85 18.03
CA GLN A 28 -9.14 -16.52 17.93
C GLN A 28 -8.40 -16.21 19.23
N LEU A 29 -7.19 -15.67 19.09
CA LEU A 29 -6.37 -15.15 20.17
C LEU A 29 -6.06 -13.68 19.89
N ASP A 30 -6.32 -12.82 20.86
CA ASP A 30 -6.02 -11.39 20.81
C ASP A 30 -5.10 -11.00 21.96
N GLY A 31 -4.11 -10.16 21.68
CA GLY A 31 -3.11 -9.85 22.69
C GLY A 31 -2.14 -8.74 22.31
N THR A 32 -1.09 -8.65 23.12
CA THR A 32 0.03 -7.74 22.91
C THR A 32 1.34 -8.53 22.92
N VAL A 33 2.17 -8.30 21.90
CA VAL A 33 3.53 -8.82 21.83
C VAL A 33 4.50 -7.73 22.22
N HIS A 34 5.49 -8.08 23.05
CA HIS A 34 6.53 -7.18 23.52
C HIS A 34 7.86 -7.53 22.86
N PHE A 35 8.61 -6.50 22.49
CA PHE A 35 9.88 -6.63 21.79
C PHE A 35 10.98 -5.86 22.51
N ALA A 36 12.19 -6.39 22.46
CA ALA A 36 13.43 -5.70 22.80
C ALA A 36 14.46 -6.00 21.70
N VAL A 37 14.75 -5.01 20.85
CA VAL A 37 15.69 -5.15 19.73
C VAL A 37 17.03 -4.51 20.04
N ASN A 38 18.12 -5.11 19.58
CA ASN A 38 19.45 -4.52 19.70
C ASN A 38 19.68 -3.53 18.55
N PRO A 39 19.87 -2.21 18.81
CA PRO A 39 20.11 -1.22 17.76
C PRO A 39 21.40 -1.45 16.95
N ASN A 40 22.35 -2.19 17.50
CA ASN A 40 23.63 -2.50 16.86
C ASN A 40 23.61 -3.83 16.09
N ASP A 41 22.50 -4.58 16.13
CA ASP A 41 22.39 -5.82 15.37
C ASP A 41 22.33 -5.50 13.86
N PRO A 42 23.10 -6.20 13.00
CA PRO A 42 23.06 -5.99 11.56
C PRO A 42 21.66 -6.11 10.93
N ALA A 43 20.76 -6.92 11.51
CA ALA A 43 19.38 -7.05 11.06
C ALA A 43 18.52 -5.81 11.36
N ASN A 44 18.94 -4.97 12.31
CA ASN A 44 18.25 -3.75 12.72
C ASN A 44 18.94 -2.48 12.20
N ALA A 45 20.18 -2.59 11.71
CA ALA A 45 21.02 -1.45 11.31
C ALA A 45 20.43 -0.56 10.19
N LEU A 46 19.50 -1.08 9.39
CA LEU A 46 18.81 -0.31 8.35
C LEU A 46 17.57 0.44 8.86
N ILE A 47 17.18 0.25 10.12
CA ILE A 47 16.07 0.98 10.73
C ILE A 47 16.54 2.40 11.06
N THR A 48 15.92 3.40 10.43
CA THR A 48 16.23 4.80 10.70
C THR A 48 15.88 5.16 12.13
N ASP A 49 16.76 5.92 12.77
CA ASP A 49 16.65 6.39 14.16
C ASP A 49 16.67 5.31 15.25
N VAL A 50 16.91 4.03 14.91
CA VAL A 50 17.01 2.95 15.93
C VAL A 50 18.10 3.23 16.97
N ALA A 51 19.20 3.84 16.56
CA ALA A 51 20.30 4.20 17.45
C ALA A 51 19.95 5.35 18.41
N LEU A 52 18.97 6.19 18.05
CA LEU A 52 18.46 7.33 18.80
C LEU A 52 17.26 6.96 19.69
N ALA A 53 16.80 5.71 19.63
CA ALA A 53 15.74 5.25 20.51
C ALA A 53 16.23 5.17 21.97
N PRO A 54 15.37 5.50 22.96
CA PRO A 54 15.60 5.18 24.36
C PRO A 54 15.92 3.69 24.55
N ARG A 55 16.85 3.40 25.45
CA ARG A 55 17.33 2.04 25.71
C ARG A 55 17.04 1.63 27.15
N ASN A 56 16.70 0.36 27.34
CA ASN A 56 16.57 -0.24 28.67
C ASN A 56 17.97 -0.49 29.31
N SER A 57 18.00 -1.09 30.50
CA SER A 57 19.24 -1.40 31.22
C SER A 57 20.18 -2.35 30.47
N ASP A 58 19.64 -3.15 29.55
CA ASP A 58 20.40 -4.10 28.73
C ASP A 58 20.87 -3.47 27.40
N GLY A 59 20.60 -2.18 27.20
CA GLY A 59 20.96 -1.45 25.98
C GLY A 59 20.05 -1.75 24.78
N LEU A 60 18.89 -2.38 25.01
CA LEU A 60 17.93 -2.74 23.97
C LEU A 60 16.84 -1.66 23.84
N MET A 61 16.31 -1.50 22.62
CA MET A 61 15.15 -0.66 22.34
C MET A 61 13.88 -1.48 22.55
N GLU A 62 12.99 -1.00 23.42
CA GLU A 62 11.72 -1.66 23.72
C GLU A 62 10.55 -1.04 22.95
N PHE A 63 9.64 -1.90 22.47
CA PHE A 63 8.38 -1.49 21.86
C PHE A 63 7.36 -2.63 21.96
N SER A 64 6.10 -2.37 21.61
CA SER A 64 5.04 -3.41 21.65
C SER A 64 4.03 -3.23 20.53
N ALA A 65 3.32 -4.30 20.18
CA ALA A 65 2.27 -4.25 19.18
C ALA A 65 1.08 -5.12 19.57
N ALA A 66 -0.12 -4.68 19.22
CA ALA A 66 -1.30 -5.54 19.25
C ALA A 66 -1.19 -6.62 18.16
N PHE A 67 -1.57 -7.85 18.49
CA PHE A 67 -1.61 -8.95 17.53
C PHE A 67 -2.94 -9.70 17.61
N ARG A 68 -3.26 -10.41 16.52
CA ARG A 68 -4.37 -11.36 16.44
C ARG A 68 -3.92 -12.63 15.73
N ILE A 69 -4.37 -13.79 16.22
CA ILE A 69 -4.15 -15.10 15.59
C ILE A 69 -5.50 -15.80 15.45
N VAL A 70 -5.79 -16.34 14.27
CA VAL A 70 -6.89 -17.28 14.04
C VAL A 70 -6.28 -18.60 13.56
N LYS A 71 -6.40 -19.66 14.37
CA LYS A 71 -5.77 -20.96 14.11
C LYS A 71 -6.75 -22.12 14.27
N PRO A 72 -6.51 -23.28 13.63
CA PRO A 72 -7.29 -24.49 13.87
C PRO A 72 -7.22 -24.89 15.35
N VAL A 73 -8.35 -25.32 15.92
CA VAL A 73 -8.38 -25.89 17.28
C VAL A 73 -7.61 -27.21 17.32
N ASP A 74 -7.77 -28.03 16.28
CA ASP A 74 -6.97 -29.25 16.06
C ASP A 74 -5.86 -28.95 15.05
N GLN A 75 -4.66 -28.66 15.54
CA GLN A 75 -3.51 -28.32 14.68
C GLN A 75 -3.09 -29.47 13.76
N GLN A 76 -3.39 -30.73 14.10
CA GLN A 76 -3.10 -31.88 13.23
C GLN A 76 -3.95 -31.88 11.96
N LYS A 77 -5.07 -31.14 11.95
CA LYS A 77 -5.92 -30.93 10.77
C LYS A 77 -5.62 -29.62 10.05
N GLY A 78 -4.70 -28.81 10.59
CA GLY A 78 -4.22 -27.59 9.97
C GLY A 78 -3.30 -27.88 8.78
N SER A 79 -2.92 -26.81 8.09
CA SER A 79 -1.96 -26.88 6.98
C SER A 79 -0.50 -26.85 7.43
N HIS A 80 -0.23 -26.53 8.70
CA HIS A 80 1.10 -26.18 9.21
C HIS A 80 1.71 -24.96 8.50
N LYS A 81 0.87 -24.08 7.94
CA LYS A 81 1.28 -22.89 7.21
C LYS A 81 0.67 -21.65 7.85
N LEU A 82 1.53 -20.66 8.12
CA LEU A 82 1.13 -19.35 8.62
C LEU A 82 0.87 -18.41 7.44
N PHE A 83 -0.30 -17.76 7.44
CA PHE A 83 -0.66 -16.72 6.48
C PHE A 83 -0.76 -15.37 7.20
N PHE A 84 0.27 -14.56 7.05
CA PHE A 84 0.37 -13.24 7.68
C PHE A 84 -0.30 -12.19 6.79
N ASP A 85 -1.18 -11.39 7.37
CA ASP A 85 -1.79 -10.25 6.69
C ASP A 85 -1.30 -8.97 7.35
N VAL A 86 -0.51 -8.21 6.57
CA VAL A 86 -0.05 -6.89 6.98
C VAL A 86 -1.28 -5.96 7.02
N VAL A 87 -1.72 -5.63 8.22
CA VAL A 87 -2.88 -4.76 8.44
C VAL A 87 -2.71 -3.40 7.75
N ASN A 88 -3.81 -2.83 7.27
CA ASN A 88 -3.80 -1.54 6.58
C ASN A 88 -4.43 -0.50 7.52
N ARG A 89 -3.59 0.38 8.10
CA ARG A 89 -3.98 1.28 9.22
C ARG A 89 -4.67 0.51 10.35
N GLY A 90 -4.09 -0.63 10.73
CA GLY A 90 -4.62 -1.50 11.78
C GLY A 90 -5.80 -2.39 11.39
N LYS A 91 -6.37 -2.26 10.17
CA LYS A 91 -7.47 -3.10 9.68
C LYS A 91 -6.96 -4.37 8.97
N PRO A 92 -7.39 -5.58 9.37
CA PRO A 92 -7.27 -6.81 8.60
C PRO A 92 -7.91 -6.70 7.20
N LEU A 93 -7.24 -7.15 6.15
CA LEU A 93 -7.75 -7.07 4.77
C LEU A 93 -7.85 -8.41 4.05
N SER A 94 -7.10 -9.43 4.47
CA SER A 94 -7.11 -10.77 3.86
C SER A 94 -8.52 -11.37 3.80
N LEU A 95 -9.31 -11.26 4.87
CA LEU A 95 -10.70 -11.77 4.89
C LEU A 95 -11.60 -11.07 3.86
N LEU A 96 -11.48 -9.74 3.74
CA LEU A 96 -12.19 -8.95 2.73
C LEU A 96 -11.74 -9.29 1.29
N ARG A 97 -10.42 -9.38 1.07
CA ARG A 97 -9.81 -9.48 -0.27
C ARG A 97 -9.68 -10.92 -0.80
N ILE A 98 -9.73 -11.92 0.07
CA ILE A 98 -9.56 -13.34 -0.29
C ILE A 98 -10.83 -14.12 0.00
N ASN A 99 -11.31 -14.06 1.25
CA ASN A 99 -12.52 -14.77 1.66
C ASN A 99 -13.81 -14.06 1.23
N SER A 100 -13.71 -12.83 0.69
CA SER A 100 -14.88 -12.04 0.28
C SER A 100 -15.82 -11.69 1.44
N GLY A 101 -15.27 -11.51 2.65
CA GLY A 101 -16.03 -11.00 3.80
C GLY A 101 -16.54 -9.57 3.57
N PRO A 102 -17.57 -9.13 4.30
CA PRO A 102 -18.09 -7.76 4.27
C PRO A 102 -17.06 -6.74 4.79
N GLU A 103 -17.17 -5.49 4.33
CA GLU A 103 -16.22 -4.43 4.71
C GLU A 103 -16.46 -3.90 6.13
N GLU A 104 -17.72 -3.95 6.55
CA GLU A 104 -18.28 -3.47 7.82
C GLU A 104 -17.93 -4.38 9.00
N THR A 105 -17.56 -5.64 8.72
CA THR A 105 -17.22 -6.64 9.74
C THR A 105 -15.87 -7.27 9.39
N PRO A 106 -14.74 -6.61 9.75
CA PRO A 106 -13.42 -6.96 9.23
C PRO A 106 -12.92 -8.36 9.60
N MET A 107 -13.51 -8.97 10.63
CA MET A 107 -13.20 -10.31 11.11
C MET A 107 -14.18 -11.39 10.66
N ASP A 108 -15.19 -11.05 9.84
CA ASP A 108 -16.13 -12.02 9.28
C ASP A 108 -15.40 -13.02 8.37
N GLU A 109 -15.75 -14.31 8.49
CA GLU A 109 -15.05 -15.38 7.79
C GLU A 109 -15.25 -15.37 6.27
N GLY A 110 -16.26 -14.65 5.77
CA GLY A 110 -16.71 -14.69 4.38
C GLY A 110 -17.03 -16.12 3.91
N ASN A 111 -16.43 -16.52 2.79
CA ASN A 111 -16.54 -17.89 2.29
C ASN A 111 -15.63 -18.91 3.03
N GLY A 112 -14.79 -18.45 3.95
CA GLY A 112 -13.86 -19.29 4.72
C GLY A 112 -12.73 -19.90 3.91
N PHE A 113 -12.35 -19.33 2.75
CA PHE A 113 -11.33 -19.92 1.85
C PHE A 113 -10.01 -20.25 2.56
N LEU A 114 -9.50 -19.33 3.38
CA LEU A 114 -8.26 -19.55 4.14
C LEU A 114 -8.41 -20.64 5.21
N MET A 115 -9.55 -20.66 5.90
CA MET A 115 -9.85 -21.62 6.97
C MET A 115 -10.02 -23.04 6.43
N ARG A 116 -10.75 -23.18 5.31
CA ARG A 116 -10.93 -24.46 4.62
C ARG A 116 -9.64 -25.05 4.08
N ARG A 117 -8.58 -24.24 3.97
CA ARG A 117 -7.22 -24.66 3.61
C ARG A 117 -6.32 -24.87 4.83
N GLY A 118 -6.82 -24.63 6.05
CA GLY A 118 -6.10 -24.90 7.29
C GLY A 118 -5.02 -23.89 7.62
N TYR A 119 -5.03 -22.68 7.07
CA TYR A 119 -4.01 -21.68 7.41
C TYR A 119 -4.18 -21.15 8.83
N THR A 120 -3.07 -21.04 9.56
CA THR A 120 -2.97 -20.19 10.76
C THR A 120 -2.83 -18.75 10.30
N GLN A 121 -3.84 -17.92 10.52
CA GLN A 121 -3.85 -16.52 10.08
C GLN A 121 -3.35 -15.62 11.20
N VAL A 122 -2.45 -14.69 10.87
CA VAL A 122 -1.81 -13.82 11.87
C VAL A 122 -1.79 -12.38 11.39
N TRP A 123 -2.06 -11.46 12.32
CA TRP A 123 -1.99 -10.03 12.13
C TRP A 123 -1.20 -9.38 13.26
N CYS A 124 -0.46 -8.32 12.94
CA CYS A 124 0.29 -7.52 13.92
C CYS A 124 0.22 -6.04 13.56
N GLY A 125 0.03 -5.19 14.56
CA GLY A 125 0.10 -3.75 14.41
C GLY A 125 1.53 -3.30 14.08
N TRP A 126 1.68 -2.45 13.07
CA TRP A 126 2.99 -1.92 12.64
C TRP A 126 3.02 -0.41 12.46
N GLN A 127 1.84 0.23 12.39
CA GLN A 127 1.70 1.66 12.13
C GLN A 127 1.28 2.39 13.42
N HIS A 128 1.88 3.55 13.71
CA HIS A 128 1.76 4.25 15.00
C HIS A 128 0.84 5.49 14.95
N ASP A 129 0.60 6.05 13.77
CA ASP A 129 0.06 7.41 13.60
C ASP A 129 -1.45 7.46 13.29
N PHE A 130 -2.16 6.34 13.18
CA PHE A 130 -3.63 6.38 13.03
C PHE A 130 -4.33 6.53 14.40
N PRO A 131 -5.51 7.17 14.47
CA PRO A 131 -6.23 7.35 15.73
C PRO A 131 -6.61 6.02 16.38
N ASP A 132 -6.69 5.99 17.71
CA ASP A 132 -7.07 4.78 18.43
C ASP A 132 -8.51 4.38 18.07
N THR A 133 -8.62 3.27 17.36
CA THR A 133 -9.87 2.76 16.81
C THR A 133 -10.12 1.36 17.38
N PRO A 134 -11.28 1.12 18.03
CA PRO A 134 -11.57 -0.19 18.62
C PRO A 134 -11.41 -1.34 17.61
N GLY A 135 -10.71 -2.40 18.01
CA GLY A 135 -10.48 -3.59 17.20
C GLY A 135 -9.39 -3.46 16.12
N PHE A 136 -8.74 -2.30 15.98
CA PHE A 136 -7.63 -2.09 15.03
C PHE A 136 -6.29 -2.37 15.73
N LEU A 137 -5.36 -2.98 14.99
CA LEU A 137 -4.07 -3.39 15.53
C LEU A 137 -3.00 -2.31 15.33
N LYS A 138 -2.45 -1.80 16.44
CA LYS A 138 -1.52 -0.67 16.46
C LYS A 138 -0.19 -1.05 17.12
N ILE A 139 0.89 -0.42 16.69
CA ILE A 139 2.20 -0.50 17.36
C ILE A 139 2.36 0.69 18.32
N GLN A 140 3.09 0.48 19.40
CA GLN A 140 3.58 1.52 20.30
C GLN A 140 5.09 1.59 20.16
N VAL A 141 5.61 2.71 19.66
CA VAL A 141 7.05 2.95 19.44
C VAL A 141 7.51 4.13 20.29
N PRO A 142 8.77 4.15 20.74
CA PRO A 142 9.31 5.30 21.44
C PRO A 142 9.62 6.45 20.45
N ASN A 143 9.82 7.64 20.99
CA ASN A 143 10.35 8.77 20.25
C ASN A 143 11.89 8.78 20.31
N ALA A 144 12.52 9.10 19.19
CA ALA A 144 13.94 9.32 19.07
C ALA A 144 14.39 10.55 19.88
N SER A 145 15.52 10.42 20.56
CA SER A 145 16.17 11.48 21.33
C SER A 145 17.68 11.41 21.13
N ASP A 146 18.34 12.56 21.14
CA ASP A 146 19.80 12.65 21.15
C ASP A 146 20.31 13.31 22.44
N ALA A 147 21.61 13.60 22.51
CA ALA A 147 22.24 14.22 23.68
C ALA A 147 21.69 15.62 24.03
N ASN A 148 21.00 16.28 23.09
CA ASN A 148 20.39 17.60 23.26
C ASN A 148 18.88 17.51 23.57
N GLY A 149 18.31 16.31 23.63
CA GLY A 149 16.88 16.09 23.89
C GLY A 149 16.13 15.49 22.69
N PRO A 150 14.80 15.72 22.59
CA PRO A 150 13.99 15.19 21.50
C PRO A 150 14.52 15.61 20.11
N VAL A 151 14.58 14.65 19.19
CA VAL A 151 15.01 14.93 17.82
C VAL A 151 14.06 15.94 17.18
N THR A 152 14.64 17.05 16.71
CA THR A 152 13.92 18.17 16.09
C THR A 152 14.32 18.31 14.63
N GLY A 153 13.37 18.65 13.75
CA GLY A 153 13.65 18.87 12.35
C GLY A 153 12.45 19.31 11.53
N ARG A 154 12.70 19.63 10.25
CA ARG A 154 11.66 20.08 9.31
C ARG A 154 10.89 18.89 8.73
N ILE A 155 9.58 19.06 8.58
CA ILE A 155 8.66 18.11 7.94
C ILE A 155 7.81 18.86 6.91
N SER A 156 7.37 18.16 5.85
CA SER A 156 6.38 18.66 4.91
C SER A 156 5.08 17.88 5.03
N VAL A 157 3.98 18.59 5.21
CA VAL A 157 2.62 18.03 5.21
C VAL A 157 1.85 18.59 4.04
N THR A 158 1.21 17.71 3.27
CA THR A 158 0.31 18.11 2.19
C THR A 158 -1.15 17.93 2.59
N ILE A 159 -1.95 18.96 2.33
CA ILE A 159 -3.36 19.03 2.71
C ILE A 159 -4.19 19.20 1.43
N ARG A 160 -5.23 18.38 1.27
CA ARG A 160 -6.16 18.42 0.12
C ARG A 160 -7.59 18.43 0.61
N PRO A 161 -8.16 19.61 0.88
CA PRO A 161 -9.53 19.72 1.37
C PRO A 161 -10.52 19.18 0.34
N ASN A 162 -11.52 18.43 0.80
CA ASN A 162 -12.67 18.04 -0.03
C ASN A 162 -13.90 18.94 0.22
N LYS A 163 -13.83 19.81 1.23
CA LYS A 163 -14.85 20.76 1.63
C LYS A 163 -14.19 22.06 2.09
N PRO A 164 -14.87 23.22 2.00
CA PRO A 164 -14.34 24.46 2.56
C PRO A 164 -14.09 24.31 4.06
N SER A 165 -12.97 24.84 4.54
CA SER A 165 -12.61 24.86 5.96
C SER A 165 -11.72 26.06 6.28
N ASN A 166 -11.77 26.60 7.49
CA ASN A 166 -10.82 27.63 7.96
C ASN A 166 -9.61 27.05 8.67
N SER A 167 -9.65 25.76 9.04
CA SER A 167 -8.52 25.06 9.62
C SER A 167 -8.42 23.63 9.13
N GLU A 168 -7.20 23.13 9.01
CA GLU A 168 -6.90 21.76 8.59
C GLU A 168 -5.89 21.13 9.56
N MET A 169 -5.98 19.81 9.76
CA MET A 169 -4.98 19.08 10.55
C MET A 169 -3.65 19.06 9.81
N LEU A 170 -2.53 19.12 10.54
CA LEU A 170 -1.19 18.86 10.02
C LEU A 170 -0.94 17.35 9.84
N SER A 171 -1.90 16.66 9.22
CA SER A 171 -1.84 15.24 8.89
C SER A 171 -2.73 14.92 7.70
N ASP A 172 -2.43 13.81 7.02
CA ASP A 172 -3.33 13.24 6.02
C ASP A 172 -4.32 12.27 6.71
N ARG A 173 -5.53 12.13 6.16
CA ARG A 173 -6.56 11.17 6.59
C ARG A 173 -6.95 11.23 8.08
N GLY A 174 -6.79 12.38 8.74
CA GLY A 174 -7.14 12.53 10.17
C GLY A 174 -6.23 11.73 11.11
N HIS A 175 -4.99 11.46 10.68
CA HIS A 175 -3.99 10.80 11.50
C HIS A 175 -3.46 11.73 12.60
N ILE A 176 -2.77 11.16 13.58
CA ILE A 176 -2.10 11.90 14.64
C ILE A 176 -1.05 12.80 13.97
N PRO A 177 -1.17 14.13 14.09
CA PRO A 177 -0.25 15.05 13.43
C PRO A 177 1.10 15.08 14.14
N TYR A 178 2.15 15.42 13.40
CA TYR A 178 3.40 15.87 13.98
C TYR A 178 3.19 17.29 14.48
N PRO A 179 3.21 17.56 15.80
CA PRO A 179 2.93 18.90 16.30
C PRO A 179 4.05 19.86 15.88
N ALA A 180 3.68 21.09 15.53
CA ALA A 180 4.63 22.18 15.39
C ALA A 180 5.38 22.38 16.72
N SER A 181 6.72 22.51 16.66
CA SER A 181 7.55 22.66 17.86
C SER A 181 7.30 23.98 18.60
N ASP A 182 6.86 24.99 17.85
CA ASP A 182 6.44 26.33 18.31
C ASP A 182 5.34 26.85 17.35
N LEU A 183 4.47 27.77 17.80
CA LEU A 183 3.38 28.32 17.00
C LEU A 183 3.78 29.57 16.16
N ASP A 184 4.90 30.21 16.49
CA ASP A 184 5.33 31.44 15.81
C ASP A 184 6.19 31.17 14.57
N GLN A 185 6.93 30.07 14.54
CA GLN A 185 7.92 29.67 13.51
C GLN A 185 7.94 30.57 12.25
N PRO A 186 8.84 31.58 12.21
CA PRO A 186 8.88 32.56 11.11
C PRO A 186 9.32 31.94 9.78
N ASP A 187 10.08 30.84 9.84
CA ASP A 187 10.61 30.13 8.67
C ASP A 187 9.66 29.03 8.15
N ALA A 188 8.49 28.85 8.79
CA ALA A 188 7.48 27.94 8.29
C ALA A 188 6.82 28.52 7.02
N THR A 189 6.52 27.65 6.07
CA THR A 189 5.99 28.05 4.76
C THR A 189 4.69 27.32 4.46
N LEU A 190 3.75 28.02 3.83
CA LEU A 190 2.52 27.46 3.29
C LEU A 190 2.44 27.85 1.82
N THR A 191 2.24 26.87 0.95
CA THR A 191 2.05 27.11 -0.48
C THR A 191 0.81 26.40 -0.99
N VAL A 192 0.28 26.89 -2.10
CA VAL A 192 -0.91 26.37 -2.75
C VAL A 192 -0.67 26.17 -4.24
N ARG A 193 -1.20 25.07 -4.77
CA ARG A 193 -1.20 24.74 -6.21
C ARG A 193 -2.54 24.12 -6.61
N ASP A 194 -2.79 24.10 -7.91
CA ASP A 194 -4.04 23.59 -8.49
C ASP A 194 -4.11 22.07 -8.61
N TYR A 195 -2.95 21.42 -8.73
CA TYR A 195 -2.74 19.98 -8.88
C TYR A 195 -1.27 19.66 -8.54
N ASP A 196 -0.91 18.38 -8.38
CA ASP A 196 0.33 17.95 -7.69
C ASP A 196 1.64 18.51 -8.26
N ASP A 197 1.78 18.57 -9.58
CA ASP A 197 2.94 19.12 -10.29
C ASP A 197 2.68 20.53 -10.87
N GLY A 198 1.59 21.17 -10.45
CA GLY A 198 1.21 22.51 -10.88
C GLY A 198 2.08 23.62 -10.30
N PRO A 199 1.99 24.84 -10.88
CA PRO A 199 2.74 25.99 -10.38
C PRO A 199 2.34 26.33 -8.93
N GLU A 200 3.36 26.60 -8.13
CA GLU A 200 3.22 26.85 -6.69
C GLU A 200 3.13 28.35 -6.40
N THR A 201 2.20 28.74 -5.53
CA THR A 201 2.06 30.11 -5.01
C THR A 201 2.28 30.09 -3.51
N VAL A 202 3.18 30.94 -3.02
CA VAL A 202 3.41 31.12 -1.57
C VAL A 202 2.25 31.90 -0.96
N ILE A 203 1.69 31.37 0.14
CA ILE A 203 0.76 32.10 0.99
C ILE A 203 1.59 32.83 2.06
N PRO A 204 1.50 34.16 2.16
CA PRO A 204 2.28 34.94 3.12
C PRO A 204 2.14 34.41 4.55
N ARG A 205 3.26 34.34 5.29
CA ARG A 205 3.28 33.85 6.69
C ARG A 205 2.31 34.59 7.61
N THR A 206 1.97 35.85 7.30
CA THR A 206 1.00 36.68 8.04
C THR A 206 -0.46 36.27 7.86
N ASP A 207 -0.76 35.47 6.84
CA ASP A 207 -2.14 35.16 6.45
C ASP A 207 -2.67 33.86 7.07
N TRP A 208 -1.77 33.12 7.74
CA TRP A 208 -2.07 31.85 8.41
C TRP A 208 -1.28 31.71 9.71
N ALA A 209 -1.71 30.79 10.57
CA ALA A 209 -1.06 30.49 11.84
C ALA A 209 -1.19 29.00 12.18
N PHE A 210 -0.33 28.50 13.08
CA PHE A 210 -0.57 27.21 13.72
C PHE A 210 -1.71 27.36 14.73
N GLY A 211 -2.81 26.67 14.48
CA GLY A 211 -4.04 26.82 15.23
C GLY A 211 -5.23 26.17 14.57
N ARG A 212 -6.30 26.02 15.34
CA ARG A 212 -7.60 25.52 14.87
C ARG A 212 -8.61 26.66 14.79
N ASP A 213 -9.63 26.50 13.96
CA ASP A 213 -10.73 27.46 13.92
C ASP A 213 -11.63 27.32 15.16
N GLU A 214 -11.77 28.42 15.91
CA GLU A 214 -12.76 28.58 16.96
C GLU A 214 -13.60 29.84 16.68
N ASN A 215 -14.74 29.63 16.01
CA ASN A 215 -15.70 30.68 15.65
C ASN A 215 -15.10 31.77 14.73
N GLY A 216 -14.34 31.38 13.71
CA GLY A 216 -13.72 32.29 12.75
C GLY A 216 -12.45 32.97 13.27
N LYS A 217 -11.79 32.36 14.26
CA LYS A 217 -10.56 32.86 14.89
C LYS A 217 -9.59 31.71 15.10
N ALA A 218 -8.30 32.00 14.99
CA ALA A 218 -7.25 31.04 15.34
C ALA A 218 -7.21 30.83 16.86
N ALA A 219 -7.47 29.61 17.30
CA ALA A 219 -7.13 29.15 18.64
C ALA A 219 -5.80 28.37 18.61
N PRO A 220 -4.87 28.61 19.54
CA PRO A 220 -3.58 27.91 19.60
C PRO A 220 -3.71 26.39 19.58
N ASP A 221 -3.14 25.74 18.57
CA ASP A 221 -3.13 24.28 18.39
C ASP A 221 -1.94 23.91 17.50
N SER A 222 -0.98 23.15 18.03
CA SER A 222 0.23 22.78 17.29
C SER A 222 0.01 21.65 16.27
N GLY A 223 -1.15 21.00 16.28
CA GLY A 223 -1.52 19.95 15.34
C GLY A 223 -2.35 20.45 14.16
N HIS A 224 -2.64 21.74 14.07
CA HIS A 224 -3.50 22.34 13.05
C HIS A 224 -2.87 23.57 12.42
N ILE A 225 -3.37 23.90 11.22
CA ILE A 225 -3.12 25.16 10.54
C ILE A 225 -4.45 25.89 10.32
N TYR A 226 -4.46 27.19 10.60
CA TYR A 226 -5.61 28.07 10.42
C TYR A 226 -5.30 29.14 9.38
N MET A 227 -6.26 29.41 8.49
CA MET A 227 -6.20 30.49 7.51
C MET A 227 -7.56 31.19 7.46
N ALA A 228 -7.60 32.49 7.74
CA ALA A 228 -8.85 33.25 7.82
C ALA A 228 -9.61 33.29 6.48
N GLN A 229 -8.87 33.30 5.36
CA GLN A 229 -9.45 33.22 4.01
C GLN A 229 -9.99 31.82 3.67
N GLY A 230 -9.63 30.80 4.44
CA GLY A 230 -10.09 29.43 4.29
C GLY A 230 -9.37 28.63 3.21
N PHE A 231 -9.35 27.32 3.38
CA PHE A 231 -8.82 26.34 2.44
C PHE A 231 -9.89 25.97 1.40
N GLU A 232 -9.49 26.00 0.13
CA GLU A 232 -10.36 25.73 -1.00
C GLU A 232 -10.39 24.23 -1.34
N PRO A 233 -11.58 23.64 -1.58
CA PRO A 233 -11.70 22.26 -2.05
C PRO A 233 -10.92 21.99 -3.34
N GLY A 234 -10.21 20.86 -3.39
CA GLY A 234 -9.51 20.40 -4.58
C GLY A 234 -8.16 21.08 -4.85
N LYS A 235 -7.78 22.11 -4.08
CA LYS A 235 -6.41 22.63 -4.09
C LYS A 235 -5.46 21.70 -3.33
N VAL A 236 -4.17 21.82 -3.63
CA VAL A 236 -3.11 21.12 -2.92
C VAL A 236 -2.31 22.16 -2.14
N TYR A 237 -2.41 22.10 -0.82
CA TYR A 237 -1.65 22.96 0.09
C TYR A 237 -0.44 22.19 0.63
N GLN A 238 0.73 22.82 0.71
CA GLN A 238 1.92 22.24 1.33
C GLN A 238 2.39 23.14 2.47
N CYS A 239 2.42 22.58 3.68
CA CYS A 239 2.98 23.23 4.86
C CYS A 239 4.34 22.60 5.17
N ILE A 240 5.39 23.42 5.26
CA ILE A 240 6.73 22.99 5.72
C ILE A 240 7.05 23.73 7.01
N TYR A 241 7.29 22.98 8.08
CA TYR A 241 7.49 23.50 9.43
C TYR A 241 8.39 22.59 10.25
N THR A 242 8.76 23.02 11.45
CA THR A 242 9.61 22.28 12.39
C THR A 242 8.76 21.55 13.43
N THR A 243 9.09 20.30 13.70
CA THR A 243 8.54 19.48 14.78
C THR A 243 9.66 18.95 15.68
N SER A 244 9.34 18.71 16.95
CA SER A 244 10.21 18.10 17.96
C SER A 244 9.71 16.72 18.42
N THR A 245 8.77 16.13 17.68
CA THR A 245 8.25 14.77 17.90
C THR A 245 8.75 13.85 16.81
N ALA A 246 9.51 12.82 17.18
CA ALA A 246 10.17 11.92 16.22
C ALA A 246 9.95 10.44 16.60
N PRO A 247 8.76 9.85 16.38
CA PRO A 247 8.56 8.42 16.58
C PRO A 247 9.54 7.63 15.71
N VAL A 248 10.18 6.61 16.27
CA VAL A 248 11.03 5.71 15.47
C VAL A 248 10.08 4.85 14.62
N VAL A 249 10.04 5.07 13.30
CA VAL A 249 8.99 4.51 12.41
C VAL A 249 9.26 3.07 11.98
N GLY A 250 10.51 2.75 11.62
CA GLY A 250 10.90 1.44 11.09
C GLY A 250 10.71 0.19 11.99
N PRO A 251 10.62 0.27 13.34
CA PRO A 251 10.27 -0.86 14.21
C PRO A 251 8.97 -1.57 13.84
N GLY A 252 8.06 -0.92 13.11
CA GLY A 252 6.90 -1.61 12.53
C GLY A 252 7.26 -2.85 11.70
N MET A 253 8.33 -2.77 10.90
CA MET A 253 8.83 -3.91 10.14
C MET A 253 9.55 -4.95 11.00
N ALA A 254 10.31 -4.51 12.01
CA ALA A 254 10.96 -5.42 12.96
C ALA A 254 9.93 -6.20 13.77
N GLY A 255 8.88 -5.56 14.26
CA GLY A 255 7.81 -6.23 15.01
C GLY A 255 7.09 -7.32 14.20
N VAL A 256 6.80 -7.06 12.92
CA VAL A 256 6.24 -8.08 12.01
C VAL A 256 7.23 -9.23 11.81
N ARG A 257 8.49 -8.89 11.48
CA ARG A 257 9.56 -9.86 11.25
C ARG A 257 9.74 -10.80 12.45
N ASP A 258 9.84 -10.22 13.63
CA ASP A 258 10.23 -10.92 14.86
C ASP A 258 9.05 -11.70 15.45
N LEU A 259 7.81 -11.21 15.33
CA LEU A 259 6.63 -12.01 15.69
C LEU A 259 6.52 -13.26 14.83
N VAL A 260 6.62 -13.12 13.49
CA VAL A 260 6.50 -14.28 12.59
C VAL A 260 7.65 -15.26 12.80
N SER A 261 8.87 -14.76 12.98
CA SER A 261 10.02 -15.60 13.34
C SER A 261 9.79 -16.34 14.66
N TYR A 262 9.31 -15.66 15.70
CA TYR A 262 8.99 -16.29 16.99
C TYR A 262 7.93 -17.38 16.84
N LEU A 263 6.81 -17.09 16.18
CA LEU A 263 5.73 -18.07 15.98
C LEU A 263 6.20 -19.29 15.19
N ARG A 264 7.11 -19.11 14.22
CA ARG A 264 7.66 -20.19 13.40
C ARG A 264 8.70 -21.03 14.13
N TYR A 265 9.61 -20.41 14.88
CA TYR A 265 10.84 -21.08 15.31
C TYR A 265 10.99 -21.24 16.83
N SER A 266 10.23 -20.51 17.65
CA SER A 266 10.31 -20.61 19.11
C SER A 266 9.62 -21.87 19.62
N ASP A 267 10.29 -22.59 20.50
CA ASP A 267 9.76 -23.73 21.27
C ASP A 267 9.18 -23.31 22.63
N SER A 268 9.13 -22.00 22.92
CA SER A 268 8.55 -21.47 24.15
C SER A 268 7.12 -21.97 24.34
N GLN A 269 6.78 -22.31 25.59
CA GLN A 269 5.41 -22.69 25.97
C GLN A 269 4.41 -21.53 25.81
N GLU A 270 4.90 -20.28 25.76
CA GLU A 270 4.08 -19.09 25.46
C GLU A 270 3.77 -18.95 23.96
N ASN A 271 4.49 -19.66 23.07
CA ASN A 271 4.22 -19.61 21.65
C ASN A 271 2.96 -20.45 21.33
N PRO A 272 1.83 -19.81 20.92
CA PRO A 272 0.60 -20.55 20.62
C PRO A 272 0.72 -21.44 19.38
N CYS A 273 1.81 -21.32 18.61
CA CYS A 273 2.09 -22.10 17.40
C CYS A 273 3.35 -22.98 17.54
N ALA A 274 3.86 -23.19 18.76
CA ALA A 274 5.09 -23.96 19.00
C ALA A 274 5.06 -25.32 18.29
N GLY A 275 6.08 -25.58 17.47
CA GLY A 275 6.26 -26.85 16.76
C GLY A 275 5.28 -27.12 15.61
N ASP A 276 4.39 -26.19 15.26
CA ASP A 276 3.34 -26.40 14.24
C ASP A 276 3.70 -25.83 12.87
N ILE A 277 4.37 -24.67 12.80
CA ILE A 277 4.52 -23.91 11.56
C ILE A 277 5.75 -24.37 10.75
N GLN A 278 5.51 -24.82 9.52
CA GLN A 278 6.54 -25.27 8.57
C GLN A 278 6.84 -24.21 7.51
N HIS A 279 5.80 -23.50 7.04
CA HIS A 279 5.92 -22.43 6.05
C HIS A 279 5.20 -21.15 6.48
N THR A 280 5.70 -20.03 6.00
CA THR A 280 5.14 -18.69 6.27
C THR A 280 4.94 -17.94 4.96
N MET A 281 3.76 -17.38 4.77
CA MET A 281 3.41 -16.52 3.64
C MET A 281 2.89 -15.18 4.13
N ALA A 282 3.13 -14.11 3.36
CA ALA A 282 2.61 -12.79 3.67
C ALA A 282 1.71 -12.25 2.55
N PHE A 283 0.67 -11.53 2.94
CA PHE A 283 -0.19 -10.74 2.07
C PHE A 283 -0.25 -9.29 2.54
N GLY A 284 -0.26 -8.37 1.60
CA GLY A 284 -0.52 -6.96 1.85
C GLY A 284 -1.20 -6.34 0.64
N SER A 285 -2.14 -5.43 0.89
CA SER A 285 -2.95 -4.77 -0.14
C SER A 285 -2.86 -3.25 0.02
N SER A 286 -2.50 -2.56 -1.05
CA SER A 286 -2.35 -1.10 -1.13
C SER A 286 -1.17 -0.59 -0.28
N GLN A 287 -1.43 0.15 0.81
CA GLN A 287 -0.39 0.58 1.74
C GLN A 287 0.39 -0.62 2.31
N SER A 288 -0.30 -1.69 2.69
CA SER A 288 0.38 -2.85 3.25
C SER A 288 1.10 -3.70 2.19
N GLY A 289 0.70 -3.60 0.91
CA GLY A 289 1.50 -4.14 -0.20
C GLY A 289 2.80 -3.35 -0.40
N ARG A 290 2.74 -2.02 -0.25
CA ARG A 290 3.94 -1.15 -0.24
C ARG A 290 4.84 -1.43 0.97
N PHE A 291 4.27 -1.77 2.13
CA PHE A 291 5.02 -2.17 3.32
C PHE A 291 5.87 -3.41 3.03
N LEU A 292 5.30 -4.43 2.40
CA LEU A 292 6.04 -5.63 2.01
C LEU A 292 7.17 -5.30 1.02
N ARG A 293 6.96 -4.35 0.10
CA ARG A 293 8.02 -3.88 -0.81
C ARG A 293 9.15 -3.17 -0.05
N GLU A 294 8.85 -2.28 0.89
CA GLU A 294 9.86 -1.62 1.73
C GLU A 294 10.62 -2.63 2.60
N MET A 295 9.92 -3.57 3.24
CA MET A 295 10.52 -4.64 4.03
C MET A 295 11.51 -5.47 3.21
N LEU A 296 11.18 -5.78 1.96
CA LEU A 296 12.08 -6.50 1.05
C LEU A 296 13.28 -5.66 0.62
N TYR A 297 13.05 -4.38 0.31
CA TYR A 297 14.11 -3.43 -0.05
C TYR A 297 15.17 -3.29 1.06
N LEU A 298 14.72 -3.26 2.31
CA LEU A 298 15.57 -3.19 3.50
C LEU A 298 16.10 -4.55 3.94
N ALA A 299 15.86 -5.63 3.17
CA ALA A 299 16.25 -6.99 3.51
C ALA A 299 15.74 -7.46 4.90
N MET A 300 14.60 -6.95 5.35
CA MET A 300 14.00 -7.29 6.64
C MET A 300 13.19 -8.60 6.61
N ASN A 301 13.38 -9.44 5.58
CA ASN A 301 12.84 -10.81 5.53
C ASN A 301 13.80 -11.85 6.16
N GLN A 302 14.84 -11.40 6.87
CA GLN A 302 15.74 -12.21 7.69
C GLN A 302 15.73 -11.67 9.11
N ASP A 303 15.55 -12.57 10.09
CA ASP A 303 15.64 -12.20 11.50
C ASP A 303 17.09 -11.99 11.98
N GLU A 304 17.26 -11.64 13.25
CA GLU A 304 18.58 -11.43 13.90
C GLU A 304 19.47 -12.70 13.90
N GLN A 305 18.95 -13.86 13.51
CA GLN A 305 19.66 -15.13 13.39
C GLN A 305 19.86 -15.55 11.92
N ASP A 306 19.64 -14.63 10.97
CA ASP A 306 19.69 -14.83 9.53
C ASP A 306 18.72 -15.91 8.99
N ARG A 307 17.64 -16.18 9.72
CA ARG A 307 16.61 -17.14 9.31
C ARG A 307 15.55 -16.45 8.47
N THR A 308 15.08 -17.14 7.44
CA THR A 308 14.01 -16.66 6.56
C THR A 308 12.71 -16.48 7.34
N VAL A 309 12.09 -15.31 7.23
CA VAL A 309 10.83 -15.02 7.91
C VAL A 309 9.63 -15.39 7.06
N PHE A 310 9.56 -14.97 5.80
CA PHE A 310 8.52 -15.34 4.84
C PHE A 310 9.11 -16.12 3.65
N ASP A 311 8.55 -17.28 3.36
CA ASP A 311 8.91 -18.10 2.21
C ASP A 311 8.24 -17.59 0.92
N GLY A 312 7.03 -17.03 1.05
CA GLY A 312 6.24 -16.49 -0.06
C GLY A 312 5.54 -15.18 0.29
N ILE A 313 5.43 -14.25 -0.66
CA ILE A 313 4.83 -12.93 -0.46
C ILE A 313 3.92 -12.55 -1.62
N ILE A 314 2.74 -12.03 -1.33
CA ILE A 314 1.86 -11.36 -2.30
C ILE A 314 1.79 -9.87 -1.93
N ALA A 315 2.47 -9.04 -2.73
CA ALA A 315 2.29 -7.59 -2.68
C ALA A 315 1.20 -7.21 -3.69
N ASN A 316 -0.01 -6.98 -3.17
CA ASN A 316 -1.18 -6.63 -3.95
C ASN A 316 -1.37 -5.11 -4.02
N ILE A 317 -1.69 -4.62 -5.22
CA ILE A 317 -2.06 -3.24 -5.54
C ILE A 317 -1.11 -2.19 -4.92
N ALA A 318 0.18 -2.50 -4.91
CA ALA A 318 1.22 -1.63 -4.38
C ALA A 318 1.75 -0.66 -5.45
N GLY A 319 1.49 -0.93 -6.73
CA GLY A 319 2.11 -0.24 -7.85
C GLY A 319 3.63 -0.44 -7.86
N GLY A 320 4.35 0.55 -8.41
CA GLY A 320 5.82 0.60 -8.37
C GLY A 320 6.39 1.11 -7.04
N ARG A 321 5.57 1.72 -6.19
CA ARG A 321 6.02 2.50 -5.03
C ARG A 321 6.41 1.65 -3.82
N ARG A 322 7.13 2.27 -2.89
CA ARG A 322 7.29 1.80 -1.50
C ARG A 322 6.46 2.72 -0.58
N GLY A 323 6.87 2.96 0.66
CA GLY A 323 6.14 3.85 1.56
C GLY A 323 7.05 4.54 2.58
N GLU A 324 6.48 5.53 3.28
CA GLU A 324 7.19 6.26 4.34
C GLU A 324 7.17 5.45 5.64
N PHE A 325 7.81 4.29 5.64
CA PHE A 325 7.76 3.32 6.74
C PHE A 325 9.07 3.22 7.52
N ASN A 326 10.10 3.95 7.11
CA ASN A 326 11.42 3.94 7.73
C ASN A 326 12.13 5.29 7.58
N GLN A 327 11.37 6.38 7.57
CA GLN A 327 11.90 7.72 7.41
C GLN A 327 11.68 8.48 8.71
N ARG A 328 12.65 9.30 9.11
CA ARG A 328 12.46 10.28 10.17
C ARG A 328 11.32 11.21 9.78
N PHE A 329 10.36 11.37 10.68
CA PHE A 329 9.10 12.09 10.42
C PHE A 329 8.24 11.51 9.29
N GLY A 330 8.46 10.24 8.92
CA GLY A 330 7.70 9.57 7.88
C GLY A 330 6.22 9.45 8.24
N GLN A 331 5.35 9.68 7.26
CA GLN A 331 3.90 9.56 7.42
C GLN A 331 3.40 8.33 6.65
N PRO A 332 3.24 7.15 7.30
CA PRO A 332 2.94 5.89 6.60
C PRO A 332 1.71 5.93 5.70
N SER A 333 0.72 6.77 6.02
CA SER A 333 -0.50 6.89 5.23
C SER A 333 -0.44 7.92 4.11
N ASN A 334 0.64 8.69 4.03
CA ASN A 334 0.79 9.70 3.01
C ASN A 334 0.74 9.07 1.60
N THR A 335 0.00 9.73 0.72
CA THR A 335 -0.13 9.32 -0.68
C THR A 335 0.31 10.38 -1.67
N VAL A 336 1.01 11.44 -1.21
CA VAL A 336 1.56 12.49 -2.06
C VAL A 336 2.56 11.95 -3.08
N GLU A 337 2.72 12.67 -4.18
CA GLU A 337 3.64 12.32 -5.26
C GLU A 337 5.10 12.55 -4.86
N ALA A 338 5.42 13.76 -4.41
CA ALA A 338 6.71 14.16 -3.86
C ALA A 338 6.92 13.57 -2.46
N SER A 339 7.12 12.26 -2.41
CA SER A 339 7.37 11.49 -1.19
C SER A 339 8.56 10.54 -1.39
N THR A 340 9.26 10.25 -0.29
CA THR A 340 10.31 9.22 -0.25
C THR A 340 9.77 7.82 -0.62
N ALA A 341 8.45 7.61 -0.53
CA ALA A 341 7.75 6.42 -1.04
C ALA A 341 7.83 6.24 -2.57
N SER A 342 8.18 7.30 -3.30
CA SER A 342 8.17 7.37 -4.78
C SER A 342 9.55 7.23 -5.42
N VAL A 343 10.59 6.93 -4.64
CA VAL A 343 11.97 6.88 -5.14
C VAL A 343 12.33 5.50 -5.69
N PHE A 344 13.21 5.49 -6.69
CA PHE A 344 13.86 4.29 -7.23
C PHE A 344 14.56 3.48 -6.11
N PRO A 345 14.71 2.15 -6.21
CA PRO A 345 14.27 1.24 -7.28
C PRO A 345 12.81 0.77 -7.22
N PHE A 346 12.24 0.45 -8.38
CA PHE A 346 10.87 -0.05 -8.53
C PHE A 346 10.78 -1.53 -8.92
N ALA A 347 11.69 -2.01 -9.77
CA ALA A 347 11.76 -3.40 -10.19
C ALA A 347 12.47 -4.30 -9.17
N ASP A 348 12.27 -5.60 -9.27
CA ASP A 348 12.87 -6.59 -8.38
C ASP A 348 14.37 -6.74 -8.58
N ILE A 349 14.83 -6.67 -9.82
CA ILE A 349 16.24 -6.77 -10.20
C ILE A 349 16.97 -5.42 -10.13
N GLN A 350 18.30 -5.48 -10.08
CA GLN A 350 19.13 -4.28 -10.20
C GLN A 350 18.93 -3.61 -11.57
N GLN A 351 18.71 -2.30 -11.53
CA GLN A 351 18.70 -1.43 -12.69
C GLN A 351 19.59 -0.22 -12.44
N ILE A 352 19.89 0.52 -13.51
CA ILE A 352 20.57 1.82 -13.41
C ILE A 352 19.57 2.87 -13.90
N ASP A 353 19.28 3.85 -13.06
CA ASP A 353 18.58 5.04 -13.50
C ASP A 353 19.56 5.99 -14.18
N SER A 354 19.47 6.11 -15.51
CA SER A 354 20.43 6.88 -16.32
C SER A 354 20.45 8.38 -16.02
N GLU A 355 19.39 8.92 -15.41
CA GLU A 355 19.29 10.35 -15.08
C GLU A 355 19.98 10.68 -13.74
N THR A 356 19.95 9.76 -12.77
CA THR A 356 20.55 9.96 -11.43
C THR A 356 21.87 9.22 -11.24
N GLY A 357 22.15 8.21 -12.07
CA GLY A 357 23.29 7.29 -11.93
C GLY A 357 23.12 6.24 -10.82
N VAL A 358 22.01 6.24 -10.09
CA VAL A 358 21.75 5.28 -9.01
C VAL A 358 21.56 3.88 -9.60
N SER A 359 22.25 2.89 -9.01
CA SER A 359 22.18 1.48 -9.39
C SER A 359 21.68 0.63 -8.23
N ASP A 360 20.43 0.17 -8.30
CA ASP A 360 19.80 -0.63 -7.25
C ASP A 360 18.60 -1.42 -7.78
N GLY A 361 18.04 -2.31 -6.95
CA GLY A 361 16.87 -3.14 -7.23
C GLY A 361 16.15 -3.51 -5.93
N LEU A 362 14.84 -3.71 -5.99
CA LEU A 362 14.02 -3.99 -4.80
C LEU A 362 14.54 -5.23 -4.03
N LEU A 363 15.04 -6.26 -4.72
CA LEU A 363 15.53 -7.48 -4.10
C LEU A 363 17.06 -7.59 -4.08
N SER A 364 17.81 -6.57 -4.50
CA SER A 364 19.28 -6.64 -4.67
C SER A 364 19.99 -7.14 -3.41
N ARG A 365 19.64 -6.61 -2.23
CA ARG A 365 20.22 -7.02 -0.94
C ARG A 365 19.91 -8.49 -0.61
N LEU A 366 18.70 -8.95 -0.90
CA LEU A 366 18.25 -10.32 -0.63
C LEU A 366 18.87 -11.33 -1.60
N ILE A 367 18.96 -10.98 -2.89
CA ILE A 367 19.57 -11.81 -3.93
C ILE A 367 21.06 -11.99 -3.64
N ALA A 368 21.78 -10.92 -3.27
CA ALA A 368 23.19 -11.00 -2.90
C ALA A 368 23.46 -11.93 -1.71
N ARG A 369 22.47 -12.13 -0.84
CA ARG A 369 22.52 -13.05 0.31
C ARG A 369 22.00 -14.47 -0.01
N GLY A 370 21.45 -14.70 -1.20
CA GLY A 370 20.79 -15.97 -1.54
C GLY A 370 19.47 -16.20 -0.79
N LYS A 371 18.78 -15.14 -0.37
CA LYS A 371 17.58 -15.18 0.51
C LYS A 371 16.34 -14.55 -0.13
N ALA A 372 16.27 -14.48 -1.46
CA ALA A 372 15.11 -13.92 -2.15
C ALA A 372 13.86 -14.81 -1.95
N PRO A 373 12.73 -14.27 -1.47
CA PRO A 373 11.51 -15.05 -1.33
C PRO A 373 10.81 -15.26 -2.67
N LYS A 374 9.83 -16.17 -2.69
CA LYS A 374 8.87 -16.29 -3.80
C LYS A 374 7.90 -15.12 -3.74
N LEU A 375 7.84 -14.30 -4.79
CA LEU A 375 7.12 -13.02 -4.76
C LEU A 375 6.13 -12.90 -5.91
N PHE A 376 4.86 -12.63 -5.57
CA PHE A 376 3.85 -12.18 -6.51
C PHE A 376 3.62 -10.68 -6.36
N LEU A 377 3.85 -9.95 -7.45
CA LEU A 377 3.40 -8.57 -7.61
C LEU A 377 2.08 -8.61 -8.38
N THR A 378 0.97 -8.30 -7.72
CA THR A 378 -0.36 -8.25 -8.36
C THR A 378 -0.85 -6.81 -8.40
N ASN A 379 -1.26 -6.33 -9.57
CA ASN A 379 -1.70 -4.96 -9.76
C ASN A 379 -2.99 -4.93 -10.59
N THR A 380 -3.87 -3.98 -10.31
CA THR A 380 -5.05 -3.72 -11.15
C THR A 380 -4.70 -2.68 -12.19
N SER A 381 -5.63 -2.38 -13.10
CA SER A 381 -5.47 -1.28 -14.05
C SER A 381 -5.30 0.04 -13.31
N SER A 382 -5.94 0.23 -12.15
CA SER A 382 -5.76 1.45 -11.35
C SER A 382 -4.28 1.72 -11.01
N GLU A 383 -3.50 0.70 -10.67
CA GLU A 383 -2.07 0.86 -10.38
C GLU A 383 -1.23 1.07 -11.64
N TYR A 384 -1.67 0.64 -12.82
CA TYR A 384 -0.98 1.04 -14.06
C TYR A 384 -1.18 2.53 -14.35
N TRP A 385 -2.40 3.03 -14.17
CA TRP A 385 -2.74 4.43 -14.47
C TRP A 385 -2.26 5.43 -13.40
N GLY A 386 -2.31 5.09 -12.12
CA GLY A 386 -1.94 6.01 -11.02
C GLY A 386 -0.89 5.48 -10.04
N GLY A 387 -0.62 4.17 -10.04
CA GLY A 387 0.34 3.52 -9.13
C GLY A 387 1.72 3.25 -9.75
N HIS A 388 1.88 3.53 -11.05
CA HIS A 388 3.09 3.27 -11.83
C HIS A 388 3.53 1.79 -11.78
N ALA A 389 2.57 0.86 -11.83
CA ALA A 389 2.83 -0.58 -11.82
C ALA A 389 3.77 -1.03 -12.95
N ALA A 390 3.73 -0.34 -14.10
CA ALA A 390 4.62 -0.63 -15.22
C ALA A 390 6.11 -0.53 -14.86
N LEU A 391 6.50 0.36 -13.94
CA LEU A 391 7.89 0.50 -13.47
C LEU A 391 8.42 -0.74 -12.72
N THR A 392 7.55 -1.72 -12.42
CA THR A 392 7.98 -3.02 -11.87
C THR A 392 8.50 -3.99 -12.93
N HIS A 393 8.19 -3.74 -14.22
CA HIS A 393 8.56 -4.64 -15.32
C HIS A 393 8.97 -3.91 -16.62
N ILE A 394 9.03 -2.59 -16.62
CA ILE A 394 9.61 -1.74 -17.67
C ILE A 394 10.65 -0.85 -16.98
N ASP A 395 11.80 -0.67 -17.65
CA ASP A 395 12.92 0.08 -17.10
C ASP A 395 12.57 1.56 -16.81
N ALA A 396 13.41 2.21 -16.00
CA ALA A 396 13.22 3.61 -15.60
C ALA A 396 13.21 4.62 -16.78
N THR A 397 13.64 4.20 -17.97
CA THR A 397 13.59 5.00 -19.20
C THR A 397 12.30 4.78 -20.00
N GLY A 398 11.59 3.67 -19.79
CA GLY A 398 10.35 3.35 -20.50
C GLY A 398 10.57 2.73 -21.88
N THR A 399 11.79 2.28 -22.16
CA THR A 399 12.19 1.85 -23.49
C THR A 399 12.42 0.35 -23.58
N LYS A 400 12.46 -0.36 -22.44
CA LYS A 400 12.79 -1.78 -22.41
C LYS A 400 11.99 -2.56 -21.36
N ASP A 401 11.47 -3.71 -21.78
CA ASP A 401 10.91 -4.71 -20.88
C ASP A 401 11.99 -5.33 -19.98
N ILE A 402 11.66 -5.48 -18.71
CA ILE A 402 12.49 -6.12 -17.69
C ILE A 402 12.15 -7.60 -17.64
N VAL A 403 13.18 -8.45 -17.57
CA VAL A 403 13.01 -9.84 -17.19
C VAL A 403 13.10 -9.93 -15.67
N PRO A 404 12.02 -10.24 -14.96
CA PRO A 404 12.05 -10.36 -13.51
C PRO A 404 12.90 -11.56 -13.08
N SER A 405 13.34 -11.56 -11.82
CA SER A 405 13.99 -12.71 -11.19
C SER A 405 13.12 -13.96 -11.31
N HIS A 406 13.76 -15.13 -11.38
CA HIS A 406 13.08 -16.42 -11.44
C HIS A 406 12.15 -16.68 -10.22
N THR A 407 12.40 -16.00 -9.10
CA THR A 407 11.57 -16.04 -7.87
C THR A 407 10.40 -15.05 -7.88
N VAL A 408 10.20 -14.30 -8.95
CA VAL A 408 9.15 -13.27 -9.06
C VAL A 408 8.15 -13.63 -10.16
N ARG A 409 6.86 -13.34 -9.90
CA ARG A 409 5.81 -13.29 -10.93
C ARG A 409 5.04 -11.99 -10.82
N ILE A 410 4.67 -11.44 -11.98
CA ILE A 410 3.96 -10.17 -12.10
C ILE A 410 2.64 -10.45 -12.82
N TYR A 411 1.53 -10.12 -12.17
CA TYR A 411 0.19 -10.34 -12.72
C TYR A 411 -0.61 -9.04 -12.71
N HIS A 412 -1.08 -8.65 -13.88
CA HIS A 412 -2.02 -7.56 -14.07
C HIS A 412 -3.45 -8.10 -14.10
N PHE A 413 -4.33 -7.59 -13.24
CA PHE A 413 -5.76 -7.87 -13.26
C PHE A 413 -6.45 -6.86 -14.19
N ALA A 414 -6.69 -7.28 -15.42
CA ALA A 414 -7.09 -6.42 -16.53
C ALA A 414 -8.47 -5.80 -16.31
N GLY A 415 -8.64 -4.53 -16.67
CA GLY A 415 -9.91 -3.78 -16.58
C GLY A 415 -10.48 -3.65 -15.17
N THR A 416 -9.66 -3.78 -14.12
CA THR A 416 -10.14 -3.72 -12.72
C THR A 416 -9.71 -2.44 -12.01
N GLN A 417 -10.45 -2.07 -10.98
CA GLN A 417 -10.16 -0.92 -10.12
C GLN A 417 -9.45 -1.32 -8.81
N HIS A 418 -8.96 -0.32 -8.07
CA HIS A 418 -8.17 -0.47 -6.84
C HIS A 418 -8.78 -1.43 -5.81
N SER A 419 -10.08 -1.27 -5.54
CA SER A 419 -10.85 -2.22 -4.72
C SER A 419 -11.63 -3.18 -5.62
N PRO A 420 -11.94 -4.41 -5.19
CA PRO A 420 -12.83 -5.28 -5.93
C PRO A 420 -14.15 -4.57 -6.25
N GLY A 421 -14.63 -4.72 -7.48
CA GLY A 421 -15.93 -4.20 -7.87
C GLY A 421 -17.07 -4.81 -7.08
N THR A 422 -18.16 -4.05 -6.96
CA THR A 422 -19.34 -4.46 -6.19
C THR A 422 -20.62 -4.11 -6.93
N LEU A 423 -21.69 -4.86 -6.64
CA LEU A 423 -23.06 -4.55 -7.03
C LEU A 423 -23.92 -4.37 -5.76
N PRO A 424 -24.90 -3.44 -5.75
CA PRO A 424 -25.22 -2.50 -6.82
C PRO A 424 -24.12 -1.46 -7.06
N LEU A 425 -24.11 -0.86 -8.25
CA LEU A 425 -23.10 0.14 -8.63
C LEU A 425 -23.17 1.36 -7.71
N LYS A 426 -22.00 1.90 -7.38
CA LYS A 426 -21.84 3.10 -6.55
C LYS A 426 -21.26 4.24 -7.39
N HIS A 427 -21.51 5.48 -6.96
CA HIS A 427 -20.91 6.69 -7.55
C HIS A 427 -20.09 7.50 -6.54
N VAL A 428 -20.29 7.25 -5.25
CA VAL A 428 -19.73 8.06 -4.17
C VAL A 428 -18.85 7.18 -3.31
N GLN A 429 -17.63 7.64 -3.06
CA GLN A 429 -16.71 7.00 -2.13
C GLN A 429 -17.10 7.30 -0.68
N PRO A 430 -16.66 6.49 0.30
CA PRO A 430 -16.78 6.84 1.72
C PRO A 430 -16.16 8.20 2.08
N THR A 431 -15.17 8.66 1.30
CA THR A 431 -14.53 9.98 1.46
C THR A 431 -15.39 11.15 0.97
N GLY A 432 -16.55 10.88 0.36
CA GLY A 432 -17.41 11.87 -0.27
C GLY A 432 -17.05 12.23 -1.71
N ALA A 433 -15.91 11.72 -2.23
CA ALA A 433 -15.54 11.93 -3.62
C ALA A 433 -16.51 11.21 -4.58
N VAL A 434 -16.99 11.92 -5.59
CA VAL A 434 -17.99 11.42 -6.55
C VAL A 434 -17.32 11.20 -7.91
N GLY A 435 -17.52 10.02 -8.51
CA GLY A 435 -17.11 9.71 -9.87
C GLY A 435 -18.08 10.29 -10.91
N LEU A 436 -17.55 10.68 -12.07
CA LEU A 436 -18.35 11.09 -13.23
C LEU A 436 -19.23 9.94 -13.71
N HIS A 437 -18.65 8.74 -13.76
CA HIS A 437 -19.33 7.49 -14.11
C HIS A 437 -19.52 6.60 -12.87
N PRO A 438 -20.45 5.63 -12.90
CA PRO A 438 -20.52 4.59 -11.87
C PRO A 438 -19.18 3.86 -11.72
N PHE A 439 -18.89 3.37 -10.52
CA PHE A 439 -17.69 2.59 -10.25
C PHE A 439 -17.76 1.21 -10.90
N ASN A 440 -16.61 0.74 -11.35
CA ASN A 440 -16.42 -0.55 -12.00
C ASN A 440 -16.91 -1.74 -11.13
N TRP A 441 -17.61 -2.72 -11.73
CA TRP A 441 -18.17 -3.89 -11.04
C TRP A 441 -17.26 -5.12 -10.99
N VAL A 442 -16.16 -5.13 -11.73
CA VAL A 442 -15.34 -6.35 -11.92
C VAL A 442 -14.66 -6.74 -10.60
N ASP A 443 -15.00 -7.92 -10.11
CA ASP A 443 -14.50 -8.46 -8.85
C ASP A 443 -13.27 -9.35 -9.08
N TRP A 444 -12.09 -8.85 -8.68
CA TRP A 444 -10.83 -9.57 -8.83
C TRP A 444 -10.52 -10.56 -7.69
N ARG A 445 -11.34 -10.67 -6.65
CA ARG A 445 -11.12 -11.59 -5.52
C ARG A 445 -10.95 -13.08 -5.93
N PRO A 446 -11.60 -13.61 -6.98
CA PRO A 446 -11.30 -14.94 -7.51
C PRO A 446 -9.85 -15.11 -7.95
N LEU A 447 -9.26 -14.09 -8.59
CA LEU A 447 -7.85 -14.12 -8.99
C LEU A 447 -6.93 -14.09 -7.76
N MET A 448 -7.33 -13.37 -6.70
CA MET A 448 -6.56 -13.36 -5.46
C MET A 448 -6.53 -14.74 -4.79
N ARG A 449 -7.66 -15.46 -4.77
CA ARG A 449 -7.68 -16.86 -4.29
C ARG A 449 -6.78 -17.78 -5.11
N ALA A 450 -6.74 -17.60 -6.43
CA ALA A 450 -5.81 -18.34 -7.30
C ALA A 450 -4.35 -17.97 -6.99
N ALA A 451 -4.05 -16.68 -6.75
CA ALA A 451 -2.72 -16.23 -6.37
C ALA A 451 -2.25 -16.85 -5.04
N VAL A 452 -3.12 -16.95 -4.02
CA VAL A 452 -2.80 -17.64 -2.76
C VAL A 452 -2.51 -19.13 -3.02
N ALA A 453 -3.38 -19.83 -3.75
CA ALA A 453 -3.19 -21.25 -4.02
C ALA A 453 -1.89 -21.53 -4.81
N ASN A 454 -1.60 -20.71 -5.82
CA ASN A 454 -0.39 -20.85 -6.64
C ASN A 454 0.89 -20.46 -5.89
N LEU A 455 0.84 -19.45 -5.02
CA LEU A 455 1.99 -19.12 -4.17
C LEU A 455 2.26 -20.24 -3.17
N ASP A 456 1.20 -20.80 -2.56
CA ASP A 456 1.33 -21.89 -1.61
C ASP A 456 1.94 -23.14 -2.25
N ALA A 457 1.41 -23.58 -3.40
CA ALA A 457 1.97 -24.70 -4.16
C ALA A 457 3.43 -24.43 -4.57
N TRP A 458 3.75 -23.18 -4.91
CA TRP A 458 5.13 -22.81 -5.19
C TRP A 458 5.99 -22.95 -3.94
N VAL A 459 5.59 -22.38 -2.81
CA VAL A 459 6.33 -22.39 -1.54
C VAL A 459 6.54 -23.80 -1.01
N SER A 460 5.45 -24.55 -0.82
CA SER A 460 5.44 -25.80 -0.05
C SER A 460 5.72 -27.05 -0.89
N GLU A 461 5.40 -27.02 -2.18
CA GLU A 461 5.53 -28.18 -3.07
C GLU A 461 6.52 -27.95 -4.21
N ASN A 462 7.10 -26.75 -4.30
CA ASN A 462 7.98 -26.32 -5.39
C ASN A 462 7.33 -26.39 -6.78
N VAL A 463 6.00 -26.31 -6.86
CA VAL A 463 5.26 -26.28 -8.12
C VAL A 463 5.31 -24.87 -8.69
N SER A 464 5.95 -24.70 -9.85
CA SER A 464 6.06 -23.38 -10.47
C SER A 464 4.68 -22.83 -10.87
N PRO A 465 4.37 -21.57 -10.53
CA PRO A 465 3.13 -20.94 -10.93
C PRO A 465 3.16 -20.58 -12.42
N PRO A 466 2.01 -20.21 -13.02
CA PRO A 466 1.96 -19.69 -14.38
C PRO A 466 3.00 -18.58 -14.63
N PRO A 467 3.48 -18.40 -15.87
CA PRO A 467 4.32 -17.27 -16.22
C PRO A 467 3.63 -15.94 -15.92
N SER A 468 4.43 -14.89 -15.70
CA SER A 468 3.94 -13.52 -15.54
C SER A 468 3.00 -13.13 -16.69
N LYS A 469 1.95 -12.37 -16.38
CA LYS A 469 0.97 -11.89 -17.35
C LYS A 469 0.67 -10.41 -17.09
N HIS A 470 1.29 -9.55 -17.89
CA HIS A 470 1.22 -8.09 -17.82
C HIS A 470 1.47 -7.50 -19.21
N ALA A 471 1.26 -6.19 -19.36
CA ALA A 471 1.59 -5.47 -20.58
C ALA A 471 3.10 -5.48 -20.87
N ARG A 472 3.49 -5.50 -22.15
CA ARG A 472 4.89 -5.48 -22.60
C ARG A 472 5.09 -4.53 -23.79
N LEU A 473 6.29 -3.98 -23.91
CA LEU A 473 6.65 -3.12 -25.04
C LEU A 473 6.90 -3.96 -26.30
N ASP A 474 7.57 -5.10 -26.15
CA ASP A 474 7.98 -5.96 -27.28
C ASP A 474 6.83 -6.60 -28.07
N ASP A 475 5.66 -6.79 -27.45
CA ASP A 475 4.43 -7.27 -28.09
C ASP A 475 3.41 -6.17 -28.37
N GLY A 476 3.75 -4.90 -28.10
CA GLY A 476 2.90 -3.74 -28.35
C GLY A 476 1.71 -3.59 -27.40
N THR A 477 1.65 -4.37 -26.31
CA THR A 477 0.54 -4.29 -25.35
C THR A 477 0.72 -3.26 -24.26
N ALA A 478 1.92 -2.69 -24.09
CA ALA A 478 2.22 -1.55 -23.23
C ALA A 478 2.36 -0.27 -24.06
N VAL A 479 1.69 0.80 -23.63
CA VAL A 479 1.66 2.10 -24.33
C VAL A 479 1.74 3.25 -23.34
N LEU A 480 2.20 4.42 -23.81
CA LEU A 480 2.12 5.64 -23.02
C LEU A 480 0.66 6.00 -22.74
N THR A 481 0.37 6.40 -21.50
CA THR A 481 -0.99 6.69 -21.04
C THR A 481 -1.74 7.67 -21.96
N ASP A 482 -1.09 8.76 -22.37
CA ASP A 482 -1.69 9.80 -23.22
C ASP A 482 -2.08 9.32 -24.62
N SER A 483 -1.43 8.27 -25.12
CA SER A 483 -1.73 7.72 -26.46
C SER A 483 -3.15 7.18 -26.58
N LEU A 484 -3.79 6.88 -25.45
CA LEU A 484 -5.15 6.33 -25.39
C LEU A 484 -6.24 7.41 -25.44
N LYS A 485 -5.88 8.71 -25.41
CA LYS A 485 -6.85 9.81 -25.42
C LYS A 485 -7.85 9.70 -26.58
N ALA A 486 -7.35 9.48 -27.78
CA ALA A 486 -8.19 9.37 -28.98
C ALA A 486 -9.17 8.20 -28.94
N VAL A 487 -8.82 7.11 -28.24
CA VAL A 487 -9.71 5.94 -28.07
C VAL A 487 -10.88 6.31 -27.16
N TYR A 488 -10.60 6.95 -26.02
CA TYR A 488 -11.65 7.30 -25.06
C TYR A 488 -12.51 8.49 -25.49
N ASP A 489 -11.93 9.46 -26.20
CA ASP A 489 -12.66 10.59 -26.79
C ASP A 489 -13.70 10.14 -27.83
N ALA A 490 -13.55 8.93 -28.40
CA ALA A 490 -14.52 8.35 -29.30
C ALA A 490 -15.81 7.87 -28.59
N PHE A 491 -15.81 7.73 -27.27
CA PHE A 491 -17.00 7.39 -26.47
C PHE A 491 -17.69 8.68 -25.99
N PRO A 492 -18.86 9.04 -26.53
CA PRO A 492 -19.53 10.30 -26.19
C PRO A 492 -19.79 10.43 -24.69
N GLY A 493 -19.31 11.52 -24.10
CA GLY A 493 -19.51 11.82 -22.68
C GLY A 493 -18.64 11.01 -21.70
N PHE A 494 -17.76 10.13 -22.19
CA PHE A 494 -16.83 9.39 -21.31
C PHE A 494 -15.76 10.32 -20.73
N GLY A 495 -15.11 11.09 -21.60
CA GLY A 495 -14.01 12.00 -21.26
C GLY A 495 -12.66 11.30 -21.09
N PHE A 496 -11.61 12.08 -20.90
CA PHE A 496 -10.25 11.60 -20.66
C PHE A 496 -9.53 12.52 -19.66
N PRO A 497 -8.66 12.03 -18.78
CA PRO A 497 -7.95 12.88 -17.83
C PRO A 497 -7.02 13.85 -18.55
N ASN A 498 -7.04 15.13 -18.15
CA ASN A 498 -6.11 16.14 -18.69
C ASN A 498 -4.75 16.12 -17.98
N HIS A 499 -4.71 15.59 -16.75
CA HIS A 499 -3.51 15.46 -15.95
C HIS A 499 -3.45 14.06 -15.36
N PHE A 500 -2.36 13.35 -15.64
CA PHE A 500 -2.03 12.09 -15.01
C PHE A 500 -1.09 12.33 -13.85
N ARG A 501 -1.09 11.39 -12.93
CA ARG A 501 -0.09 11.38 -11.87
C ARG A 501 1.18 10.85 -12.51
N HIS A 502 2.29 11.58 -12.38
CA HIS A 502 3.58 11.20 -12.93
C HIS A 502 4.60 11.12 -11.80
N LEU A 503 5.11 9.93 -11.48
CA LEU A 503 6.24 9.87 -10.57
C LEU A 503 7.43 10.59 -11.20
N SER A 504 8.01 11.51 -10.44
CA SER A 504 9.25 12.16 -10.80
C SER A 504 10.41 11.65 -9.96
N ARG A 505 11.62 11.92 -10.44
CA ARG A 505 12.84 11.69 -9.66
C ARG A 505 12.89 12.78 -8.59
N PHE A 506 12.75 12.39 -7.34
CA PHE A 506 12.83 13.31 -6.20
C PHE A 506 14.13 13.07 -5.43
N ASP A 507 14.86 14.14 -5.19
CA ASP A 507 16.04 14.15 -4.33
C ASP A 507 15.71 14.86 -3.01
N PHE A 508 15.63 14.05 -1.95
CA PHE A 508 15.36 14.46 -0.58
C PHE A 508 16.64 14.73 0.23
N GLY A 509 17.82 14.56 -0.36
CA GLY A 509 19.13 14.65 0.29
C GLY A 509 19.89 13.32 0.28
N PRO A 510 21.18 13.35 0.65
CA PRO A 510 22.08 12.19 0.59
C PRO A 510 21.80 11.10 1.63
N ASP A 511 21.18 11.44 2.76
CA ASP A 511 21.01 10.50 3.87
C ASP A 511 19.71 9.69 3.73
N ALA A 512 19.85 8.39 3.47
CA ALA A 512 18.73 7.47 3.40
C ALA A 512 17.93 7.48 4.72
N GLY A 513 16.62 7.75 4.64
CA GLY A 513 15.75 7.82 5.80
C GLY A 513 15.62 9.21 6.43
N ILE A 514 16.47 10.19 6.09
CA ILE A 514 16.40 11.55 6.62
C ILE A 514 16.17 12.54 5.47
N THR A 515 14.99 13.16 5.46
CA THR A 515 14.67 14.18 4.47
C THR A 515 15.31 15.53 4.82
N GLN A 516 16.22 16.01 3.98
CA GLN A 516 16.95 17.27 4.14
C GLN A 516 16.44 18.37 3.19
N ASN A 517 16.07 17.98 1.96
CA ASN A 517 15.50 18.88 0.97
C ASN A 517 13.97 18.89 1.09
N LEU A 518 13.41 19.99 1.57
CA LEU A 518 11.96 20.25 1.64
C LEU A 518 11.65 21.64 1.05
N PRO A 519 10.94 21.73 -0.09
CA PRO A 519 10.51 20.61 -0.95
C PRO A 519 11.70 19.88 -1.60
N PRO A 520 11.54 18.63 -2.08
CA PRO A 520 12.62 17.90 -2.73
C PRO A 520 13.04 18.57 -4.05
N ILE A 521 14.28 18.36 -4.46
CA ILE A 521 14.72 18.72 -5.81
C ILE A 521 14.04 17.77 -6.79
N THR A 522 13.33 18.32 -7.76
CA THR A 522 12.57 17.55 -8.75
C THR A 522 13.35 17.42 -10.04
N GLY A 523 13.72 16.18 -10.39
CA GLY A 523 14.32 15.79 -11.65
C GLY A 523 13.28 15.38 -12.70
N LYS A 524 13.74 14.73 -13.78
CA LYS A 524 12.85 14.33 -14.88
C LYS A 524 11.80 13.29 -14.44
N PRO A 525 10.58 13.34 -15.00
CA PRO A 525 9.55 12.34 -14.74
C PRO A 525 9.96 10.95 -15.23
N TYR A 526 9.45 9.92 -14.56
CA TYR A 526 9.41 8.55 -15.09
C TYR A 526 8.30 8.43 -16.15
N PRO A 527 8.45 7.51 -17.11
CA PRO A 527 7.42 7.28 -18.13
C PRO A 527 6.13 6.74 -17.48
N ALA A 528 4.99 7.33 -17.86
CA ALA A 528 3.67 6.80 -17.51
C ALA A 528 3.22 5.80 -18.58
N VAL A 529 3.38 4.51 -18.27
CA VAL A 529 3.04 3.41 -19.17
C VAL A 529 1.89 2.61 -18.59
N THR A 530 0.91 2.30 -19.45
CA THR A 530 -0.25 1.48 -19.15
C THR A 530 -0.44 0.40 -20.22
N THR A 531 -1.50 -0.39 -20.12
CA THR A 531 -1.86 -1.34 -21.17
C THR A 531 -2.65 -0.67 -22.29
N THR A 532 -2.45 -1.11 -23.52
CA THR A 532 -3.35 -0.78 -24.63
C THR A 532 -4.73 -1.43 -24.44
N VAL A 533 -5.71 -0.94 -25.18
CA VAL A 533 -7.11 -1.33 -25.04
C VAL A 533 -7.70 -1.81 -26.37
N ASP A 534 -8.79 -2.58 -26.30
CA ASP A 534 -9.57 -2.95 -27.47
C ASP A 534 -10.47 -1.80 -27.95
N GLN A 535 -11.23 -2.05 -29.02
CA GLN A 535 -12.18 -1.08 -29.60
C GLN A 535 -13.28 -0.64 -28.62
N ASP A 536 -13.49 -1.39 -27.55
CA ASP A 536 -14.48 -1.12 -26.51
C ASP A 536 -13.84 -0.40 -25.30
N GLY A 537 -12.56 -0.05 -25.38
CA GLY A 537 -11.82 0.65 -24.32
C GLY A 537 -11.46 -0.24 -23.14
N ASN A 538 -11.45 -1.57 -23.33
CA ASN A 538 -11.08 -2.54 -22.29
C ASN A 538 -9.64 -3.03 -22.47
N ASP A 539 -8.94 -3.22 -21.34
CA ASP A 539 -7.55 -3.69 -21.30
C ASP A 539 -7.32 -4.99 -22.12
N LEU A 540 -6.29 -4.97 -22.96
CA LEU A 540 -5.90 -6.13 -23.76
C LEU A 540 -4.91 -7.06 -23.04
N ALA A 541 -3.97 -6.50 -22.28
CA ALA A 541 -2.98 -7.28 -21.54
C ALA A 541 -3.48 -7.75 -20.18
N GLY A 542 -2.72 -8.67 -19.57
CA GLY A 542 -3.02 -9.17 -18.23
C GLY A 542 -4.03 -10.31 -18.20
N ILE A 543 -4.52 -10.61 -17.00
CA ILE A 543 -5.53 -11.63 -16.72
C ILE A 543 -6.91 -10.99 -16.87
N ARG A 544 -7.59 -11.31 -17.97
CA ARG A 544 -8.94 -10.85 -18.29
C ARG A 544 -9.99 -11.78 -17.65
N LEU A 545 -10.75 -11.24 -16.71
CA LEU A 545 -11.93 -11.92 -16.15
C LEU A 545 -13.06 -11.98 -17.19
N PRO A 546 -14.08 -12.85 -17.03
CA PRO A 546 -15.19 -12.98 -17.98
C PRO A 546 -15.83 -11.64 -18.36
N ASP A 547 -16.00 -10.74 -17.39
CA ASP A 547 -16.54 -9.39 -17.57
C ASP A 547 -15.74 -8.50 -18.54
N ILE A 548 -14.45 -8.81 -18.72
CA ILE A 548 -13.52 -8.09 -19.61
C ILE A 548 -13.25 -8.86 -20.90
N ALA A 549 -13.30 -10.19 -20.86
CA ALA A 549 -13.13 -11.04 -22.04
C ALA A 549 -14.35 -11.01 -22.97
N VAL A 550 -15.54 -10.77 -22.43
CA VAL A 550 -16.80 -10.61 -23.17
C VAL A 550 -17.52 -9.36 -22.66
N PRO A 551 -17.01 -8.16 -22.97
CA PRO A 551 -17.43 -6.93 -22.30
C PRO A 551 -18.85 -6.52 -22.69
N LEU A 552 -19.63 -6.12 -21.69
CA LEU A 552 -20.93 -5.44 -21.85
C LEU A 552 -20.79 -3.90 -21.81
N ALA A 553 -19.60 -3.40 -21.48
CA ALA A 553 -19.31 -2.01 -21.24
C ALA A 553 -17.83 -1.71 -21.45
N THR A 554 -17.50 -0.43 -21.56
CA THR A 554 -16.15 0.07 -21.33
C THR A 554 -15.89 0.09 -19.82
N VAL A 555 -14.86 -0.63 -19.39
CA VAL A 555 -14.52 -0.80 -17.99
C VAL A 555 -13.06 -0.42 -17.78
N THR A 556 -12.82 0.64 -17.00
CA THR A 556 -11.48 1.18 -16.77
C THR A 556 -11.03 1.03 -15.31
N GLY A 557 -9.74 1.20 -15.07
CA GLY A 557 -9.16 1.29 -13.71
C GLY A 557 -9.19 2.69 -13.09
N TRP A 558 -9.61 3.71 -13.84
CA TRP A 558 -9.63 5.12 -13.46
C TRP A 558 -11.00 5.76 -13.76
N ASN A 559 -11.33 6.86 -13.09
CA ASN A 559 -12.58 7.59 -13.30
C ASN A 559 -12.34 9.08 -13.09
N LEU A 560 -13.04 9.90 -13.88
CA LEU A 560 -13.02 11.35 -13.69
C LEU A 560 -13.85 11.73 -12.47
N ARG A 561 -13.50 12.81 -11.78
CA ARG A 561 -14.37 13.36 -10.72
C ARG A 561 -15.68 13.94 -11.31
N HIS A 562 -16.73 14.03 -10.51
CA HIS A 562 -17.97 14.71 -10.91
C HIS A 562 -17.83 16.25 -10.82
N PRO A 563 -18.36 17.04 -11.77
CA PRO A 563 -18.28 18.51 -11.75
C PRO A 563 -18.83 19.19 -10.48
N ASP A 564 -19.85 18.61 -9.84
CA ASP A 564 -20.46 19.23 -8.65
C ASP A 564 -19.58 19.23 -7.40
N THR A 565 -18.54 18.39 -7.37
CA THR A 565 -17.48 18.51 -6.36
C THR A 565 -16.53 19.69 -6.63
N ARG A 566 -16.77 20.49 -7.68
CA ARG A 566 -15.86 21.49 -8.25
C ARG A 566 -16.45 22.90 -8.44
N ARG A 567 -17.28 23.43 -7.52
CA ARG A 567 -17.88 24.79 -7.71
C ARG A 567 -16.80 25.82 -8.11
N GLY A 568 -16.73 26.16 -9.41
CA GLY A 568 -15.82 27.17 -9.98
C GLY A 568 -14.88 26.79 -11.13
N ARG A 569 -14.84 25.56 -11.68
CA ARG A 569 -13.93 25.23 -12.82
C ARG A 569 -14.58 24.61 -14.07
N PRO A 570 -14.11 24.98 -15.28
CA PRO A 570 -14.54 24.41 -16.56
C PRO A 570 -13.79 23.14 -17.03
N ASP A 571 -12.73 22.67 -16.34
CA ASP A 571 -11.83 21.61 -16.86
C ASP A 571 -11.81 20.33 -15.99
N PRO A 572 -11.89 19.10 -16.56
CA PRO A 572 -11.94 17.84 -15.81
C PRO A 572 -10.56 17.43 -15.28
N GLN A 573 -10.19 17.97 -14.11
CA GLN A 573 -8.88 17.74 -13.50
C GLN A 573 -8.98 16.70 -12.36
N ASP A 574 -8.04 15.75 -12.36
CA ASP A 574 -7.86 14.54 -11.54
C ASP A 574 -8.67 13.26 -11.89
N HIS A 575 -7.89 12.20 -12.18
CA HIS A 575 -8.32 10.81 -12.17
C HIS A 575 -8.33 10.27 -10.73
N GLY A 576 -9.43 9.63 -10.33
CA GLY A 576 -9.52 8.89 -9.08
C GLY A 576 -8.99 7.46 -9.23
N VAL A 577 -8.60 6.85 -8.12
CA VAL A 577 -8.13 5.44 -8.03
C VAL A 577 -9.26 4.42 -8.28
N HIS A 578 -10.48 4.89 -8.52
CA HIS A 578 -11.66 4.04 -8.78
C HIS A 578 -11.91 3.96 -10.26
N GLY A 579 -12.32 2.79 -10.73
CA GLY A 579 -12.59 2.54 -12.13
C GLY A 579 -13.89 3.16 -12.57
N ALA A 580 -14.00 3.51 -13.84
CA ALA A 580 -15.25 3.93 -14.45
C ALA A 580 -15.92 2.74 -15.14
N LEU A 581 -17.23 2.87 -15.27
CA LEU A 581 -18.07 2.01 -16.08
C LEU A 581 -18.88 2.85 -17.05
N HIS A 582 -18.83 2.51 -18.33
CA HIS A 582 -19.70 3.10 -19.34
C HIS A 582 -20.36 2.02 -20.20
N LEU A 583 -21.67 1.83 -20.01
CA LEU A 583 -22.44 0.83 -20.76
C LEU A 583 -22.44 1.19 -22.24
N HIS A 584 -22.17 0.20 -23.10
CA HIS A 584 -22.33 0.41 -24.52
C HIS A 584 -23.82 0.64 -24.84
N PRO A 585 -24.16 1.58 -25.73
CA PRO A 585 -25.50 1.60 -26.31
C PRO A 585 -25.77 0.21 -26.91
N THR A 586 -26.97 -0.31 -26.70
CA THR A 586 -27.36 -1.69 -27.04
C THR A 586 -26.80 -2.11 -28.40
N ARG A 587 -25.78 -2.97 -28.40
CA ARG A 587 -25.31 -3.63 -29.61
C ARG A 587 -26.48 -4.43 -30.17
N THR A 588 -27.11 -3.94 -31.24
CA THR A 588 -28.00 -4.78 -32.06
C THR A 588 -27.20 -6.04 -32.40
N PRO A 589 -27.70 -7.26 -32.14
CA PRO A 589 -26.92 -8.49 -32.30
C PRO A 589 -26.63 -8.73 -33.79
N GLY A 590 -25.56 -8.13 -34.29
CA GLY A 590 -24.98 -8.40 -35.59
C GLY A 590 -24.11 -9.65 -35.50
N ARG A 591 -24.37 -10.60 -36.39
CA ARG A 591 -23.76 -11.94 -36.47
C ARG A 591 -22.22 -11.92 -36.34
N HIS A 592 -21.70 -12.11 -35.13
CA HIS A 592 -20.36 -12.66 -34.94
C HIS A 592 -20.49 -14.16 -34.72
N ARG A 593 -20.06 -14.94 -35.73
CA ARG A 593 -19.83 -16.38 -35.53
C ARG A 593 -18.69 -16.53 -34.52
N PRO A 594 -18.84 -17.33 -33.45
CA PRO A 594 -17.73 -17.63 -32.56
C PRO A 594 -16.68 -18.45 -33.32
N THR A 595 -15.44 -17.99 -33.28
CA THR A 595 -14.26 -18.79 -33.67
C THR A 595 -14.15 -19.96 -32.68
N PRO A 596 -13.87 -21.21 -33.11
CA PRO A 596 -13.85 -22.35 -32.21
C PRO A 596 -12.75 -22.21 -31.16
N ILE A 597 -13.14 -22.23 -29.89
CA ILE A 597 -12.21 -22.35 -28.77
C ILE A 597 -11.65 -23.77 -28.80
N HIS A 598 -10.34 -23.91 -29.04
CA HIS A 598 -9.63 -25.15 -28.76
C HIS A 598 -9.73 -25.42 -27.26
N ARG A 599 -10.34 -26.55 -26.88
CA ARG A 599 -10.36 -27.06 -25.51
C ARG A 599 -8.94 -27.46 -25.07
N GLY A 600 -8.13 -26.47 -24.71
CA GLY A 600 -7.02 -26.66 -23.81
C GLY A 600 -7.57 -26.55 -22.38
N THR A 601 -7.48 -27.65 -21.63
CA THR A 601 -7.79 -27.70 -20.20
C THR A 601 -7.07 -26.57 -19.46
N LEU A 602 -7.81 -25.57 -19.00
CA LEU A 602 -7.32 -24.61 -18.00
C LEU A 602 -7.12 -25.37 -16.68
N ARG A 603 -5.86 -25.69 -16.35
CA ARG A 603 -5.41 -25.65 -14.97
C ARG A 603 -4.85 -24.23 -14.77
N ILE A 604 -5.57 -23.40 -14.01
CA ILE A 604 -5.14 -22.07 -13.53
C ILE A 604 -4.39 -22.24 -12.23
#